data_AF-A0A955AW79-F1
#
_entry.id   AF-A0A955AW79-F1
#
_cell.length_a   1.000
_cell.length_b   1.000
_cell.length_c   1.000
_cell.angle_alpha   90.00
_cell.angle_beta   90.00
_cell.angle_gamma   90.00
#
_symmetry.space_group_name_H-M   'P 1'
#
loop_
_entity.id
_entity.type
_entity.pdbx_description
1 polymer ?
#
loop_
_entity_poly.entity_id
_entity_poly.type
_entity_poly.pdbx_seq_one_letter_code
_entity_poly.pdbx_strand_id
1 'polypeptide(L)'
;GMTLLVAQAALAQRPADLAAARQQLVEQVKEAVSDPRVLEAIGKTERHLFVPADQRKNAYFDMALPIGHNATISPPGIVGFMTEQLDPKPTDKVLEIGT
;
A
#
# COMPACT_ATOMS: atom_id res chain seq x y z
N GLY A 1 -27.11 -33.78 -9.26
CA GLY A 1 -27.01 -32.94 -8.06
C GLY A 1 -26.12 -31.77 -8.39
N MET A 2 -26.72 -30.60 -8.59
CA MET A 2 -26.06 -29.39 -9.06
C MET A 2 -25.46 -28.66 -7.86
N THR A 3 -24.17 -28.90 -7.58
CA THR A 3 -23.41 -28.12 -6.58
C THR A 3 -23.03 -26.78 -7.21
N LEU A 4 -24.00 -25.87 -7.23
CA LEU A 4 -23.82 -24.48 -7.60
C LEU A 4 -23.23 -23.73 -6.40
N LEU A 5 -22.22 -22.91 -6.68
CA LEU A 5 -21.88 -21.68 -5.97
C LEU A 5 -21.76 -21.77 -4.43
N VAL A 6 -20.54 -21.98 -3.96
CA VAL A 6 -19.98 -20.99 -3.04
C VAL A 6 -18.55 -20.72 -3.50
N ALA A 7 -18.41 -19.92 -4.55
CA ALA A 7 -17.25 -19.04 -4.66
C ALA A 7 -17.35 -18.12 -3.44
N GLN A 8 -16.84 -18.61 -2.31
CA GLN A 8 -16.77 -17.87 -1.06
C GLN A 8 -16.06 -16.59 -1.41
N ALA A 9 -16.80 -15.49 -1.26
CA ALA A 9 -16.34 -14.15 -1.45
C ALA A 9 -14.89 -14.04 -0.97
N ALA A 10 -13.96 -13.92 -1.92
CA ALA A 10 -12.77 -13.13 -1.70
C ALA A 10 -13.27 -11.70 -1.45
N LEU A 11 -13.73 -11.46 -0.22
CA LEU A 11 -13.82 -10.22 0.52
C LEU A 11 -13.72 -8.98 -0.38
N ALA A 12 -14.81 -8.63 -1.06
CA ALA A 12 -14.90 -7.34 -1.73
C ALA A 12 -14.97 -6.26 -0.65
N GLN A 13 -13.81 -5.84 -0.15
CA GLN A 13 -13.68 -4.62 0.64
C GLN A 13 -14.27 -3.51 -0.22
N ARG A 14 -15.33 -2.85 0.26
CA ARG A 14 -15.99 -1.84 -0.56
C ARG A 14 -15.00 -0.71 -0.82
N PRO A 15 -15.09 -0.01 -1.97
CA PRO A 15 -14.18 1.09 -2.27
C PRO A 15 -14.10 2.15 -1.15
N ALA A 16 -15.23 2.44 -0.49
CA ALA A 16 -15.28 3.35 0.65
C ALA A 16 -14.49 2.83 1.87
N ASP A 17 -14.52 1.53 2.15
CA ASP A 17 -13.79 0.92 3.26
C ASP A 17 -12.27 0.98 3.00
N LEU A 18 -11.86 0.76 1.75
CA LEU A 18 -10.45 0.88 1.33
C LEU A 18 -9.95 2.33 1.41
N ALA A 19 -10.78 3.29 1.00
CA ALA A 19 -10.45 4.70 1.09
C ALA A 19 -10.27 5.14 2.56
N ALA A 20 -11.16 4.71 3.45
CA ALA A 20 -11.05 4.98 4.88
C ALA A 20 -9.78 4.36 5.48
N ALA A 21 -9.51 3.09 5.20
CA ALA A 21 -8.29 2.40 5.66
C ALA A 21 -7.01 3.09 5.17
N ARG A 22 -7.01 3.58 3.92
CA ARG A 22 -5.89 4.34 3.36
C ARG A 22 -5.66 5.67 4.09
N GLN A 23 -6.72 6.38 4.47
CA GLN A 23 -6.57 7.61 5.26
C GLN A 23 -6.06 7.31 6.67
N GLN A 24 -6.52 6.22 7.29
CA GLN A 24 -5.98 5.78 8.59
C GLN A 24 -4.48 5.45 8.51
N LEU A 25 -4.04 4.79 7.43
CA LEU A 25 -2.62 4.55 7.18
C LEU A 25 -1.84 5.86 7.09
N VAL A 26 -2.36 6.87 6.38
CA VAL A 26 -1.70 8.19 6.27
C VAL A 26 -1.51 8.82 7.66
N GLU A 27 -2.51 8.75 8.52
CA GLU A 27 -2.39 9.25 9.90
C GLU A 27 -1.33 8.50 10.71
N GLN A 28 -1.23 7.17 10.55
CA GLN A 28 -0.20 6.37 11.21
C GLN A 28 1.22 6.72 10.71
N VAL A 29 1.39 6.88 9.39
CA VAL A 29 2.69 7.13 8.76
C VAL A 29 3.27 8.50 9.13
N LYS A 30 2.46 9.45 9.62
CA LYS A 30 2.94 10.76 10.12
C LYS A 30 3.95 10.66 11.27
N GLU A 31 4.01 9.52 11.96
CA GLU A 31 5.04 9.27 12.99
C GLU A 31 6.45 9.17 12.39
N ALA A 32 6.57 8.78 11.11
CA ALA A 32 7.85 8.56 10.42
C ALA A 32 8.10 9.55 9.26
N VAL A 33 7.07 10.22 8.76
CA VAL A 33 7.09 11.04 7.53
C VAL A 33 6.38 12.36 7.77
N SER A 34 6.99 13.47 7.36
CA SER A 34 6.51 14.82 7.61
C SER A 34 6.23 15.64 6.34
N ASP A 35 6.79 15.26 5.19
CA ASP A 35 6.61 15.95 3.92
C ASP A 35 5.17 15.75 3.40
N PRO A 36 4.39 16.83 3.26
CA PRO A 36 2.99 16.74 2.82
C PRO A 36 2.85 16.17 1.40
N ARG A 37 3.85 16.34 0.52
CA ARG A 37 3.84 15.77 -0.84
C ARG A 37 3.94 14.25 -0.78
N VAL A 38 4.74 13.71 0.14
CA VAL A 38 4.91 12.26 0.34
C VAL A 38 3.65 11.67 0.97
N LEU A 39 3.11 12.31 2.01
CA LEU A 39 1.85 11.89 2.64
C LEU A 39 0.68 11.91 1.64
N GLU A 40 0.61 12.92 0.78
CA GLU A 40 -0.38 12.98 -0.31
C GLU A 40 -0.21 11.83 -1.31
N ALA A 41 1.02 11.51 -1.71
CA ALA A 41 1.31 10.39 -2.61
C ALA A 41 0.88 9.04 -2.00
N ILE A 42 1.15 8.82 -0.70
CA ILE A 42 0.68 7.63 0.03
C ILE A 42 -0.86 7.60 0.05
N GLY A 43 -1.51 8.73 0.32
CA GLY A 43 -2.97 8.84 0.36
C GLY A 43 -3.68 8.65 -0.99
N LYS A 44 -2.97 8.84 -2.11
CA LYS A 44 -3.47 8.57 -3.47
C LYS A 44 -3.16 7.15 -3.96
N THR A 45 -2.12 6.52 -3.43
CA THR A 45 -1.66 5.20 -3.90
C THR A 45 -2.59 4.09 -3.43
N GLU A 46 -3.14 3.34 -4.37
CA GLU A 46 -3.99 2.18 -4.10
C GLU A 46 -3.16 0.94 -3.77
N ARG A 47 -2.46 0.94 -2.62
CA ARG A 47 -1.51 -0.10 -2.20
C ARG A 47 -2.04 -1.54 -2.33
N HIS A 48 -3.34 -1.75 -2.15
CA HIS A 48 -4.00 -3.05 -2.30
C HIS A 48 -3.95 -3.64 -3.73
N LEU A 49 -3.60 -2.85 -4.75
CA LEU A 49 -3.36 -3.30 -6.12
C LEU A 49 -1.97 -3.93 -6.31
N PHE A 50 -1.05 -3.69 -5.37
CA PHE A 50 0.34 -4.15 -5.42
C PHE A 50 0.59 -5.38 -4.53
N VAL A 51 -0.45 -5.96 -3.95
CA VAL A 51 -0.35 -7.16 -3.09
C VAL A 51 -1.26 -8.28 -3.60
N PRO A 52 -0.91 -9.55 -3.33
CA PRO A 52 -1.76 -10.70 -3.59
C PRO A 52 -3.16 -10.57 -2.96
N ALA A 53 -4.16 -11.24 -3.56
CA ALA A 53 -5.56 -11.10 -3.16
C ALA A 53 -5.82 -11.46 -1.68
N ASP A 54 -5.11 -12.46 -1.15
CA ASP A 54 -5.16 -12.90 0.25
C ASP A 54 -4.54 -11.88 1.23
N GLN A 55 -3.69 -10.98 0.73
CA GLN A 55 -3.05 -9.90 1.50
C GLN A 55 -3.79 -8.57 1.46
N ARG A 56 -4.82 -8.40 0.60
CA ARG A 56 -5.55 -7.12 0.48
C ARG A 56 -6.15 -6.62 1.77
N LYS A 57 -6.62 -7.54 2.64
CA LYS A 57 -7.11 -7.21 3.98
C LYS A 57 -6.07 -6.56 4.89
N ASN A 58 -4.78 -6.76 4.60
CA ASN A 58 -3.66 -6.21 5.34
C ASN A 58 -3.01 -5.01 4.63
N ALA A 59 -3.46 -4.64 3.43
CA ALA A 59 -2.74 -3.72 2.54
C ALA A 59 -2.48 -2.33 3.13
N TYR A 60 -3.28 -1.91 4.09
CA TYR A 60 -3.20 -0.59 4.73
C TYR A 60 -2.74 -0.63 6.18
N PHE A 61 -2.12 -1.73 6.62
CA PHE A 61 -1.29 -1.71 7.83
C PHE A 61 0.10 -1.22 7.50
N ASP A 62 0.72 -0.47 8.42
CA ASP A 62 2.12 -0.07 8.27
C ASP A 62 3.09 -1.23 8.55
N MET A 63 3.13 -2.19 7.63
CA MET A 63 3.95 -3.41 7.74
C MET A 63 4.37 -3.94 6.38
N ALA A 64 5.42 -4.77 6.39
CA ALA A 64 5.84 -5.50 5.22
C ALA A 64 4.83 -6.61 4.88
N LEU A 65 4.59 -6.84 3.60
CA LEU A 65 3.69 -7.91 3.13
C LEU A 65 4.36 -8.77 2.07
N PRO A 66 4.16 -10.10 2.07
CA PRO A 66 4.67 -10.96 1.03
C PRO A 66 3.97 -10.66 -0.30
N ILE A 67 4.76 -10.59 -1.38
CA ILE A 67 4.25 -10.37 -2.76
C ILE A 67 4.51 -11.56 -3.69
N GLY A 68 4.98 -12.68 -3.13
CA GLY A 68 5.39 -13.87 -3.87
C GLY A 68 6.88 -13.87 -4.20
N HIS A 69 7.38 -14.96 -4.77
CA HIS A 69 8.79 -15.12 -5.18
C HIS A 69 9.81 -14.81 -4.07
N ASN A 70 9.48 -15.11 -2.81
CA ASN A 70 10.28 -14.78 -1.63
C ASN A 70 10.57 -13.27 -1.44
N ALA A 71 9.78 -12.40 -2.07
CA ALA A 71 9.86 -10.95 -1.94
C ALA A 71 8.75 -10.41 -1.04
N THR A 72 9.00 -9.22 -0.49
CA THR A 72 8.05 -8.45 0.31
C THR A 72 7.98 -7.01 -0.20
N ILE A 73 6.79 -6.40 -0.15
CA ILE A 73 6.68 -4.94 -0.25
C ILE A 73 6.99 -4.33 1.12
N SER A 74 7.82 -3.28 1.16
CA SER A 74 8.22 -2.60 2.39
C SER A 74 7.04 -1.90 3.10
N PRO A 75 7.13 -1.68 4.43
CA PRO A 75 6.14 -0.89 5.17
C PRO A 75 5.97 0.51 4.54
N PRO A 76 4.74 1.02 4.43
CA PRO A 76 4.45 2.39 3.98
C PRO A 76 5.29 3.48 4.66
N GLY A 77 5.50 3.40 5.97
CA GLY A 77 6.31 4.36 6.71
C GLY A 77 7.77 4.37 6.27
N ILE A 78 8.35 3.19 5.99
CA ILE A 78 9.72 3.07 5.47
C ILE A 78 9.83 3.62 4.04
N VAL A 79 8.87 3.28 3.17
CA VAL A 79 8.84 3.80 1.78
C VAL A 79 8.70 5.33 1.79
N GLY A 80 7.80 5.86 2.62
CA GLY A 80 7.61 7.29 2.79
C GLY A 80 8.86 7.98 3.32
N PHE A 81 9.50 7.42 4.35
CA PHE A 81 10.75 7.94 4.90
C PHE A 81 11.86 7.98 3.84
N MET A 82 12.08 6.87 3.11
CA MET A 82 13.08 6.81 2.03
C MET A 82 12.79 7.86 0.94
N THR A 83 11.53 8.04 0.58
CA THR A 83 11.11 9.01 -0.44
C THR A 83 11.30 10.45 0.04
N GLU A 84 10.99 10.74 1.30
CA GLU A 84 11.24 12.04 1.92
C GLU A 84 12.73 12.38 1.96
N GLN A 85 13.58 11.41 2.34
CA GLN A 85 15.03 11.61 2.35
C GLN A 85 15.63 11.80 0.96
N LEU A 86 15.03 11.20 -0.08
CA LEU A 86 15.43 11.42 -1.47
C LEU A 86 15.08 12.83 -1.97
N ASP A 87 14.04 13.45 -1.41
CA ASP A 87 13.50 14.77 -1.80
C ASP A 87 13.35 14.97 -3.32
N PRO A 88 12.60 14.08 -4.01
CA PRO A 88 12.53 14.09 -5.46
C PRO A 88 11.90 15.38 -6.00
N LYS A 89 12.49 15.89 -7.09
CA LYS A 89 12.00 17.03 -7.84
C LYS A 89 11.31 16.58 -9.13
N PRO A 90 10.37 17.36 -9.68
CA PRO A 90 9.64 16.99 -10.90
C PRO A 90 10.54 16.72 -12.13
N THR A 91 11.76 17.24 -12.13
CA THR A 91 12.74 17.08 -13.23
C THR A 91 13.70 15.92 -13.02
N ASP A 92 13.65 15.24 -11.87
CA ASP A 92 14.59 14.19 -11.54
C ASP A 92 14.29 12.92 -12.33
N LYS A 93 15.36 12.21 -12.67
CA LYS A 93 15.29 10.84 -13.20
C LYS A 93 15.73 9.90 -12.10
N VAL A 94 14.80 9.06 -11.65
CA VAL A 94 15.01 8.14 -10.53
C VAL A 94 15.22 6.72 -11.08
N LEU A 95 16.21 6.02 -10.53
CA LEU A 95 16.38 4.58 -10.72
C LEU A 95 15.96 3.88 -9.42
N GLU A 96 14.93 3.05 -9.52
CA GLU A 96 14.57 2.08 -8.48
C GLU A 96 15.23 0.73 -8.81
N ILE A 97 15.80 0.06 -7.81
CA ILE A 97 16.36 -1.29 -7.94
C ILE A 97 15.57 -2.21 -7.02
N GLY A 98 14.87 -3.19 -7.60
CA GLY A 98 14.09 -4.20 -6.87
C GLY A 98 12.58 -3.91 -6.86
N THR A 99 11.94 -4.05 -8.02
CA THR A 99 10.48 -3.91 -8.24
C THR A 99 9.73 -5.21 -7.99
#